data_AF-K2GKJ2-F1
#
_entry.id   AF-K2GKJ2-F1
#
_cell.length_a   1.000
_cell.length_b   1.000
_cell.length_c   1.000
_cell.angle_alpha   90.00
_cell.angle_beta   90.00
_cell.angle_gamma   90.00
#
_symmetry.space_group_name_H-M   'P 1'
#
loop_
_entity.id
_entity.type
_entity.pdbx_description
1 polymer ?
#
loop_
_entity_poly.entity_id
_entity_poly.type
_entity_poly.pdbx_seq_one_letter_code
_entity_poly.pdbx_strand_id
1 'polypeptide(L)'
;MNKKLLWIPVVYAIVMGTLLVATIGYSFTPVPYEHSIENNTWKVEYKGETWETSAEEHVNEALRASVISNREKEQWTRDIVAVGALLPFILFAFHKNYRPFRNRVPYKWYAGLIAGAVVLYSIFSITTHVDIHAELQETIDYLRETT
;
A
#
# COMPACT_ATOMS: atom_id res chain seq x y z
N MET A 1 20.01 20.92 -22.11
CA MET A 1 18.96 20.20 -21.36
C MET A 1 17.69 21.04 -21.37
N ASN A 2 16.55 20.50 -21.82
CA ASN A 2 15.31 21.28 -21.92
C ASN A 2 14.75 21.49 -20.50
N LYS A 3 14.73 22.73 -20.00
CA LYS A 3 14.25 23.08 -18.65
C LYS A 3 12.81 22.59 -18.41
N LYS A 4 12.01 22.45 -19.48
CA LYS A 4 10.65 21.90 -19.45
C LYS A 4 10.55 20.40 -19.14
N LEU A 5 11.65 19.68 -19.02
CA LEU A 5 11.65 18.24 -18.66
C LEU A 5 12.24 17.96 -17.28
N LEU A 6 12.87 18.95 -16.66
CA LEU A 6 13.44 18.82 -15.31
C LEU A 6 12.36 18.59 -14.24
N TRP A 7 11.11 18.96 -14.51
CA TRP A 7 10.01 18.75 -13.57
C TRP A 7 9.68 17.25 -13.38
N ILE A 8 9.89 16.39 -14.39
CA ILE A 8 9.58 14.94 -14.29
C ILE A 8 10.41 14.28 -13.18
N PRO A 9 11.76 14.33 -13.21
CA PRO A 9 12.56 13.75 -12.15
C PRO A 9 12.33 14.43 -10.80
N VAL A 10 12.04 15.74 -10.78
CA VAL A 10 11.72 16.48 -9.55
C VAL A 10 10.42 15.98 -8.92
N VAL A 11 9.33 15.88 -9.68
CA VAL A 11 8.04 15.38 -9.18
C VAL A 11 8.15 13.92 -8.78
N TYR A 12 8.83 13.09 -9.58
CA TYR A 12 9.09 11.71 -9.22
C TYR A 12 9.83 11.60 -7.88
N ALA A 13 10.90 12.37 -7.69
CA ALA A 13 11.68 12.37 -6.46
C ALA A 13 10.87 12.87 -5.26
N ILE A 14 10.02 13.89 -5.43
CA ILE A 14 9.14 14.38 -4.37
C ILE A 14 8.13 13.29 -3.98
N VAL A 15 7.39 12.73 -4.94
CA VAL A 15 6.35 11.74 -4.66
C VAL A 15 6.93 10.47 -4.05
N MET A 16 7.96 9.90 -4.67
CA MET A 16 8.60 8.68 -4.14
C MET A 16 9.34 8.95 -2.84
N GLY A 17 9.99 10.11 -2.72
CA GLY A 17 10.66 10.52 -1.48
C GLY A 17 9.67 10.60 -0.32
N THR A 18 8.52 11.25 -0.49
CA THR A 18 7.48 11.31 0.53
C THR A 18 6.93 9.93 0.87
N LEU A 19 6.63 9.08 -0.13
CA LEU A 19 6.13 7.72 0.10
C LEU A 19 7.12 6.84 0.87
N LEU A 20 8.40 6.90 0.50
CA LEU A 20 9.45 6.13 1.15
C LEU A 20 9.73 6.64 2.57
N VAL A 21 9.75 7.96 2.78
CA VAL A 21 9.93 8.54 4.13
C VAL A 21 8.74 8.17 5.03
N ALA A 22 7.50 8.25 4.54
CA ALA A 22 6.33 7.80 5.30
C ALA A 22 6.46 6.31 5.66
N THR A 23 6.74 5.46 4.68
CA THR A 23 6.71 4.01 4.87
C THR A 23 7.89 3.49 5.69
N ILE A 24 9.12 3.92 5.36
CA ILE A 24 10.34 3.42 6.01
C ILE A 24 10.67 4.25 7.25
N GLY A 25 10.53 5.58 7.16
CA GLY A 25 10.94 6.50 8.23
C GLY A 25 9.95 6.56 9.39
N TYR A 26 8.65 6.50 9.11
CA TYR A 26 7.61 6.51 10.14
C TYR A 26 6.95 5.14 10.35
N SER A 27 7.50 4.09 9.73
CA SER A 27 6.89 2.74 9.71
C SER A 27 5.41 2.76 9.33
N PHE A 28 5.00 3.76 8.54
CA PHE A 28 3.60 3.93 8.19
C PHE A 28 3.17 2.77 7.30
N THR A 29 2.15 2.07 7.76
CA THR A 29 1.43 1.09 6.99
C THR A 29 -0.04 1.45 7.08
N PRO A 30 -0.82 1.32 6.00
CA PRO A 30 -2.27 1.55 6.05
C PRO A 30 -3.01 0.57 6.97
N VAL A 31 -2.31 -0.44 7.53
CA VAL A 31 -2.79 -1.31 8.60
C VAL A 31 -3.31 -0.44 9.76
N PRO A 32 -4.61 -0.47 10.08
CA PRO A 32 -5.13 0.33 11.18
C PRO A 32 -4.86 -0.28 12.57
N TYR A 33 -3.93 -1.24 12.66
CA TYR A 33 -3.73 -2.09 13.82
C TYR A 33 -2.26 -2.22 14.21
N GLU A 34 -1.99 -2.00 15.48
CA GLU A 34 -0.74 -2.36 16.12
C GLU A 34 -0.97 -3.56 17.04
N HIS A 35 -0.09 -4.55 17.01
CA HIS A 35 -0.17 -5.67 17.93
C HIS A 35 1.20 -5.96 18.55
N SER A 36 1.19 -6.30 19.83
CA SER A 36 2.36 -6.79 20.55
C SER A 36 2.00 -7.99 21.42
N ILE A 37 2.94 -8.91 21.58
CA ILE A 37 2.80 -10.05 22.49
C ILE A 37 3.90 -9.88 23.54
N GLU A 38 3.50 -9.55 24.76
CA GLU A 38 4.42 -9.37 25.89
C GLU A 38 3.89 -10.15 27.10
N ASN A 39 4.74 -10.94 27.76
CA ASN A 39 4.43 -11.63 29.03
C ASN A 39 3.07 -12.36 29.05
N ASN A 40 2.81 -13.21 28.04
CA ASN A 40 1.55 -13.96 27.87
C ASN A 40 0.29 -13.10 27.66
N THR A 41 0.46 -11.81 27.39
CA THR A 41 -0.62 -10.88 27.06
C THR A 41 -0.50 -10.49 25.60
N TRP A 42 -1.56 -10.72 24.84
CA TRP A 42 -1.69 -10.21 23.49
C TRP A 42 -2.41 -8.88 23.53
N LYS A 43 -1.70 -7.82 23.14
CA LYS A 43 -2.23 -6.46 23.04
C LYS A 43 -2.55 -6.16 21.59
N VAL A 44 -3.77 -5.70 21.34
CA VAL A 44 -4.24 -5.25 20.04
C VAL A 44 -4.71 -3.81 20.18
N GLU A 45 -4.17 -2.91 19.36
CA GLU A 45 -4.65 -1.53 19.23
C GLU A 45 -5.31 -1.35 17.85
N TYR A 46 -6.55 -0.86 17.82
CA TYR A 46 -7.26 -0.48 16.60
C TYR A 46 -7.96 0.84 16.79
N LYS A 47 -7.70 1.83 15.93
CA LYS A 47 -8.37 3.16 15.98
C LYS A 47 -8.33 3.80 17.38
N GLY A 48 -7.29 3.53 18.17
CA GLY A 48 -7.14 4.02 19.54
C GLY A 48 -7.89 3.24 20.62
N GLU A 49 -8.62 2.17 20.25
CA GLU A 49 -9.12 1.18 21.20
C GLU A 49 -8.05 0.11 21.42
N THR A 50 -7.78 -0.22 22.68
CA THR A 50 -6.80 -1.25 23.07
C THR A 50 -7.52 -2.40 23.75
N TRP A 51 -7.27 -3.62 23.30
CA TRP A 51 -7.70 -4.85 23.96
C TRP A 51 -6.48 -5.65 24.38
N GLU A 52 -6.56 -6.22 25.58
CA GLU A 52 -5.56 -7.11 26.13
C GLU A 52 -6.23 -8.44 26.44
N THR A 53 -5.72 -9.52 25.85
CA THR A 53 -6.23 -10.88 26.09
C THR A 53 -5.07 -11.83 26.40
N SER A 54 -5.39 -12.99 26.97
CA SER A 54 -4.40 -14.05 27.21
C SER A 54 -3.91 -14.58 25.87
N ALA A 55 -2.60 -14.44 25.62
CA ALA A 55 -1.99 -14.95 24.40
C ALA A 55 -2.09 -16.48 24.30
N GLU A 56 -2.12 -17.19 25.45
CA GLU A 56 -2.21 -18.64 25.54
C GLU A 56 -3.60 -19.17 25.18
N GLU A 57 -4.66 -18.42 25.51
CA GLU A 57 -6.05 -18.80 25.19
C GLU A 57 -6.42 -18.50 23.74
N HIS A 58 -5.77 -17.50 23.12
CA HIS A 58 -6.07 -17.01 21.77
C HIS A 58 -4.89 -17.06 20.78
N VAL A 59 -4.02 -18.06 20.91
CA VAL A 59 -2.82 -18.23 20.06
C VAL A 59 -3.17 -18.24 18.57
N ASN A 60 -4.25 -18.92 18.19
CA ASN A 60 -4.63 -19.08 16.79
C ASN A 60 -5.08 -17.74 16.17
N GLU A 61 -5.84 -16.95 16.91
CA GLU A 61 -6.33 -15.63 16.52
C GLU A 61 -5.17 -14.62 16.45
N ALA A 62 -4.25 -14.68 17.42
CA ALA A 62 -3.04 -13.87 17.42
C ALA A 62 -2.15 -14.15 16.19
N LEU A 63 -1.96 -15.43 15.86
CA LEU A 63 -1.23 -15.84 14.66
C LEU A 63 -1.97 -15.41 13.38
N ARG A 64 -3.29 -15.58 13.31
CA ARG A 64 -4.11 -15.17 12.15
C ARG A 64 -4.00 -13.65 11.92
N ALA A 65 -4.17 -12.85 12.96
CA ALA A 65 -4.04 -11.40 12.89
C ALA A 65 -2.63 -10.96 12.44
N SER A 66 -1.58 -11.60 12.96
CA SER A 66 -0.20 -11.32 12.54
C SER A 66 0.03 -11.64 11.06
N VAL A 67 -0.49 -12.78 10.57
CA VAL A 67 -0.39 -13.16 9.15
C VAL A 67 -1.11 -12.17 8.24
N ILE A 68 -2.33 -11.75 8.59
CA ILE A 68 -3.10 -10.78 7.80
C ILE A 68 -2.41 -9.41 7.81
N SER A 69 -1.89 -8.96 8.96
CA SER A 69 -1.10 -7.73 9.05
C SER A 69 0.16 -7.78 8.18
N ASN A 70 0.85 -8.93 8.13
CA ASN A 70 2.00 -9.11 7.24
C ASN A 70 1.60 -9.09 5.75
N ARG A 71 0.43 -9.67 5.38
CA ARG A 71 -0.11 -9.57 4.02
C ARG A 71 -0.38 -8.12 3.62
N GLU A 72 -0.92 -7.31 4.53
CA GLU A 72 -1.16 -5.88 4.27
C GLU A 72 0.15 -5.11 4.04
N LYS A 73 1.17 -5.36 4.86
CA LYS A 73 2.51 -4.77 4.69
C LYS A 73 3.13 -5.16 3.35
N GLU A 74 2.97 -6.41 2.95
CA GLU A 74 3.44 -6.88 1.65
C GLU A 74 2.70 -6.20 0.49
N GLN A 75 1.37 -6.09 0.58
CA GLN A 75 0.56 -5.40 -0.42
C GLN A 75 0.93 -3.92 -0.52
N TRP A 76 1.12 -3.23 0.60
CA TRP A 76 1.60 -1.84 0.62
C TRP A 76 2.97 -1.68 -0.04
N THR A 77 3.89 -2.62 0.22
CA THR A 77 5.20 -2.63 -0.44
C THR A 77 5.08 -2.83 -1.95
N ARG A 78 4.20 -3.72 -2.39
CA ARG A 78 3.89 -3.92 -3.83
C ARG A 78 3.33 -2.65 -4.45
N ASP A 79 2.45 -1.94 -3.75
CA ASP A 79 1.88 -0.66 -4.21
C ASP A 79 2.94 0.42 -4.40
N ILE A 80 3.89 0.56 -3.46
CA ILE A 80 5.02 1.49 -3.61
C ILE A 80 5.85 1.13 -4.84
N VAL A 81 6.12 -0.16 -5.06
CA VAL A 81 6.87 -0.63 -6.25
C VAL A 81 6.09 -0.34 -7.53
N ALA A 82 4.79 -0.60 -7.56
CA ALA A 82 3.94 -0.33 -8.71
C ALA A 82 3.86 1.17 -9.02
N VAL A 83 3.70 2.01 -8.00
CA VAL A 83 3.75 3.47 -8.14
C VAL A 83 5.12 3.91 -8.65
N GLY A 84 6.21 3.42 -8.07
CA GLY A 84 7.57 3.73 -8.53
C GLY A 84 7.81 3.34 -9.99
N ALA A 85 7.26 2.20 -10.43
CA ALA A 85 7.37 1.73 -11.80
C ALA A 85 6.48 2.53 -12.76
N LEU A 86 5.24 2.85 -12.39
CA LEU A 86 4.25 3.48 -13.27
C LEU A 86 4.36 5.00 -13.32
N LEU A 87 4.75 5.64 -12.21
CA LEU A 87 4.78 7.09 -12.07
C LEU A 87 5.59 7.79 -13.18
N PRO A 88 6.80 7.33 -13.57
CA PRO A 88 7.52 7.94 -14.69
C PRO A 88 6.69 7.94 -15.98
N PHE A 89 6.02 6.82 -16.30
CA PHE A 89 5.19 6.71 -17.49
C PHE A 89 3.97 7.63 -17.42
N ILE A 90 3.32 7.73 -16.26
CA ILE A 90 2.23 8.68 -16.02
C ILE A 90 2.70 10.12 -16.25
N LEU A 91 3.85 10.51 -15.69
CA LEU A 91 4.41 11.86 -15.87
C LEU A 91 4.73 12.14 -17.34
N PHE A 92 5.26 11.17 -18.07
CA PHE A 92 5.53 11.28 -19.51
C PHE A 92 4.25 11.28 -20.36
N ALA A 93 3.13 10.75 -19.88
CA ALA A 93 1.84 10.80 -20.59
C ALA A 93 1.34 12.23 -20.78
N PHE A 94 1.71 13.16 -19.90
CA PHE A 94 1.41 14.59 -20.06
C PHE A 94 2.28 15.30 -21.11
N HIS A 95 3.30 14.65 -21.66
CA HIS A 95 4.24 15.23 -22.61
C HIS A 95 4.36 14.42 -23.90
N LYS A 96 3.47 14.71 -24.87
CA LYS A 96 3.40 14.03 -26.17
C LYS A 96 4.77 13.88 -26.86
N ASN A 97 5.62 14.92 -26.85
CA ASN A 97 6.86 14.95 -27.65
C ASN A 97 8.06 14.27 -26.99
N TYR A 98 7.99 14.02 -25.68
CA TYR A 98 9.10 13.54 -24.85
C TYR A 98 8.84 12.19 -24.19
N ARG A 99 7.72 11.55 -24.55
CA ARG A 99 7.37 10.22 -24.06
C ARG A 99 8.37 9.14 -24.52
N PRO A 100 8.55 8.09 -23.72
CA PRO A 100 9.18 6.85 -24.15
C PRO A 100 8.50 6.27 -25.41
N PHE A 101 9.28 5.58 -26.25
CA PHE A 101 8.77 4.85 -27.42
C PHE A 101 8.00 5.69 -28.45
N ARG A 102 8.19 7.02 -28.49
CA ARG A 102 7.45 7.92 -29.40
C ARG A 102 7.50 7.51 -30.88
N ASN A 103 8.58 6.86 -31.31
CA ASN A 103 8.81 6.43 -32.68
C ASN A 103 8.08 5.13 -33.03
N ARG A 104 7.65 4.36 -32.02
CA ARG A 104 7.01 3.03 -32.20
C ARG A 104 5.55 3.02 -31.78
N VAL A 105 5.17 3.83 -30.79
CA VAL A 105 3.81 3.82 -30.21
C VAL A 105 3.14 5.18 -30.41
N PRO A 106 1.98 5.23 -31.09
CA PRO A 106 1.18 6.46 -31.20
C PRO A 106 0.74 6.97 -29.82
N TYR A 107 0.61 8.28 -29.67
CA TYR A 107 0.30 8.89 -28.36
C TYR A 107 -0.97 8.34 -27.71
N LYS A 108 -2.04 8.17 -28.50
CA LYS A 108 -3.33 7.66 -28.01
C LYS A 108 -3.19 6.25 -27.41
N TRP A 109 -2.39 5.39 -28.04
CA TRP A 109 -2.11 4.05 -27.54
C TRP A 109 -1.25 4.08 -26.28
N TYR A 110 -0.20 4.91 -26.25
CA TYR A 110 0.63 5.08 -25.06
C TYR A 110 -0.19 5.56 -23.85
N ALA A 111 -0.99 6.61 -24.03
CA ALA A 111 -1.85 7.14 -22.97
C ALA A 111 -2.92 6.13 -22.55
N GLY A 112 -3.54 5.43 -23.51
CA GLY A 112 -4.53 4.39 -23.23
C GLY A 112 -3.96 3.20 -22.44
N LEU A 113 -2.77 2.73 -22.79
CA LEU A 113 -2.10 1.64 -22.09
C LEU A 113 -1.75 2.02 -20.64
N ILE A 114 -1.24 3.24 -20.43
CA ILE A 114 -0.91 3.72 -19.08
C ILE A 114 -2.18 3.92 -18.26
N ALA A 115 -3.21 4.55 -18.83
CA ALA A 115 -4.48 4.74 -18.15
C ALA A 115 -5.11 3.38 -17.77
N GLY A 116 -5.08 2.41 -18.69
CA GLY A 116 -5.55 1.05 -18.42
C GLY A 116 -4.75 0.36 -17.31
N ALA A 117 -3.42 0.44 -17.35
CA ALA A 117 -2.56 -0.14 -16.32
C ALA A 117 -2.83 0.48 -14.94
N VAL A 118 -2.98 1.81 -14.87
CA VAL A 118 -3.31 2.52 -13.63
C VAL A 118 -4.68 2.07 -13.11
N VAL A 119 -5.72 2.09 -13.93
CA VAL A 119 -7.08 1.70 -13.51
C VAL A 119 -7.13 0.26 -13.03
N LEU A 120 -6.56 -0.68 -13.80
CA LEU A 120 -6.55 -2.10 -13.43
C LEU A 120 -5.78 -2.33 -12.13
N TYR A 121 -4.61 -1.71 -11.98
CA TYR A 121 -3.82 -1.83 -10.75
C TYR A 121 -4.54 -1.21 -9.56
N SER A 122 -5.14 -0.02 -9.72
CA SER A 122 -5.90 0.63 -8.66
C SER A 122 -7.08 -0.21 -8.20
N ILE A 123 -7.85 -0.82 -9.12
CA ILE A 123 -8.95 -1.73 -8.75
C ILE A 123 -8.39 -2.90 -7.95
N PHE A 124 -7.33 -3.57 -8.46
CA PHE A 124 -6.70 -4.70 -7.79
C PHE A 124 -6.20 -4.36 -6.37
N SER A 125 -5.43 -3.27 -6.24
CA SER A 125 -4.89 -2.80 -4.95
C SER A 125 -6.02 -2.48 -3.97
N ILE A 126 -7.02 -1.67 -4.38
CA ILE A 126 -8.16 -1.31 -3.52
C ILE A 126 -8.91 -2.55 -3.05
N THR A 127 -9.24 -3.48 -3.96
CA THR A 127 -9.96 -4.71 -3.59
C THR A 127 -9.16 -5.55 -2.60
N THR A 128 -7.86 -5.67 -2.81
CA THR A 128 -6.99 -6.47 -1.93
C THR A 128 -6.91 -5.86 -0.53
N HIS A 129 -6.76 -4.55 -0.41
CA HIS A 129 -6.78 -3.85 0.87
C HIS A 129 -8.13 -3.98 1.59
N VAL A 130 -9.24 -3.89 0.86
CA VAL A 130 -10.59 -4.07 1.42
C VAL A 130 -10.76 -5.50 1.96
N ASP A 131 -10.35 -6.52 1.20
CA ASP A 131 -10.46 -7.91 1.61
C ASP A 131 -9.61 -8.19 2.87
N ILE A 132 -8.37 -7.69 2.89
CA ILE A 132 -7.48 -7.82 4.04
C ILE A 132 -8.06 -7.12 5.28
N HIS A 133 -8.62 -5.92 5.12
CA HIS A 133 -9.27 -5.20 6.21
C HIS A 133 -10.52 -5.92 6.73
N ALA A 134 -11.31 -6.52 5.85
CA ALA A 134 -12.48 -7.32 6.23
C ALA A 134 -12.08 -8.58 7.01
N GLU A 135 -11.06 -9.32 6.55
CA GLU A 135 -10.51 -10.48 7.26
C GLU A 135 -9.98 -10.11 8.66
N LEU A 136 -9.33 -8.95 8.78
CA LEU A 136 -8.81 -8.51 10.07
C LEU A 136 -9.93 -8.06 11.02
N GLN A 137 -10.94 -7.37 10.50
CA GLN A 137 -12.09 -6.96 11.29
C GLN A 137 -12.84 -8.19 11.83
N GLU A 138 -13.06 -9.23 11.02
CA GLU A 138 -13.66 -10.49 11.47
C GLU A 138 -12.88 -11.14 12.62
N THR A 139 -11.54 -11.14 12.52
CA THR A 139 -10.67 -11.72 13.57
C THR A 139 -10.79 -10.95 14.89
N ILE A 140 -11.04 -9.64 14.84
CA ILE A 140 -11.10 -8.77 16.02
C ILE A 140 -12.50 -8.74 16.63
N ASP A 141 -13.54 -8.73 15.80
CA ASP A 141 -14.92 -8.84 16.28
C ASP A 141 -15.09 -10.15 17.07
N TYR A 142 -14.48 -11.25 16.60
CA TYR A 142 -14.45 -12.51 17.35
C TYR A 142 -13.80 -12.38 18.74
N LEU A 143 -12.67 -11.67 18.85
CA LEU A 143 -12.01 -11.44 20.14
C LEU A 143 -12.83 -10.55 21.06
N ARG A 144 -13.48 -9.53 20.50
CA ARG A 144 -14.35 -8.63 21.25
C ARG A 144 -15.57 -9.34 21.83
N GLU A 145 -16.13 -10.30 21.09
CA GLU A 145 -17.30 -11.07 21.54
C GLU A 145 -16.95 -12.16 22.56
N THR A 146 -15.67 -12.55 22.65
CA THR A 146 -15.19 -13.62 23.54
C THR A 146 -14.50 -13.12 24.81
N THR A 147 -14.27 -11.80 24.94
CA THR A 147 -13.73 -11.14 26.14
C THR A 147 -14.85 -10.48 26.95
#